data_AF-A0A9E5CUL9-F1
#
_entry.id   AF-A0A9E5CUL9-F1
#
_cell.length_a   1.000
_cell.length_b   1.000
_cell.length_c   1.000
_cell.angle_alpha   90.00
_cell.angle_beta   90.00
_cell.angle_gamma   90.00
#
_symmetry.space_group_name_H-M   'P 1'
#
loop_
_entity.id
_entity.type
_entity.pdbx_description
1 polymer ?
#
loop_
_entity_poly.entity_id
_entity_poly.type
_entity_poly.pdbx_seq_one_letter_code
_entity_poly.pdbx_strand_id
1 'polypeptide(L)' 'MVKIAIIGAGSVVFTRRLVGDILSFPALSDSHISLMDIDGDRLELVRGLSVRMVRDSGIGAPGVQAKIESTTD' A
#
# COMPACT_ATOMS: atom_id res chain seq x y z
N MET A 1 -12.06 8.25 3.71
CA MET A 1 -10.73 8.29 3.06
C MET A 1 -9.66 8.92 3.96
N VAL A 2 -8.89 8.08 4.64
CA VAL A 2 -7.69 8.49 5.40
C VAL A 2 -6.46 8.42 4.48
N LYS A 3 -5.51 9.36 4.61
CA LYS A 3 -4.20 9.27 3.93
C LYS A 3 -3.15 8.70 4.89
N ILE A 4 -2.48 7.64 4.49
CA ILE A 4 -1.43 6.95 5.25
C ILE A 4 -0.12 7.05 4.45
N ALA A 5 0.89 7.68 5.02
CA ALA A 5 2.21 7.79 4.41
C ALA A 5 3.19 6.80 5.06
N ILE A 6 3.93 6.05 4.23
CA ILE A 6 4.96 5.11 4.66
C ILE A 6 6.31 5.61 4.13
N ILE A 7 7.16 6.11 5.02
CA ILE A 7 8.51 6.63 4.70
C ILE A 7 9.52 5.49 4.92
N GLY A 8 10.37 5.24 3.93
CA GLY A 8 11.20 4.03 3.88
C GLY A 8 10.43 2.80 3.35
N ALA A 9 9.48 3.04 2.44
CA ALA A 9 8.58 2.03 1.90
C ALA A 9 9.30 0.89 1.15
N GLY A 10 10.52 1.14 0.67
CA GLY A 10 11.40 0.14 0.06
C GLY A 10 11.77 -0.99 1.03
N SER A 11 11.44 -0.91 2.33
CA SER A 11 11.44 -2.06 3.24
C SER A 11 10.31 -3.04 2.89
N VAL A 12 10.50 -3.82 1.83
CA VAL A 12 9.47 -4.67 1.20
C VAL A 12 8.71 -5.56 2.19
N VAL A 13 9.41 -6.22 3.11
CA VAL A 13 8.79 -7.11 4.11
C VAL A 13 7.91 -6.33 5.07
N PHE A 14 8.40 -5.18 5.56
CA PHE A 14 7.65 -4.33 6.48
C PHE A 14 6.44 -3.72 5.79
N THR A 15 6.63 -3.07 4.64
CA THR A 15 5.57 -2.39 3.90
C THR A 15 4.48 -3.36 3.46
N ARG A 16 4.85 -4.55 2.97
CA ARG A 16 3.87 -5.60 2.64
C ARG A 16 3.01 -5.97 3.84
N ARG A 17 3.60 -6.19 5.02
CA ARG A 17 2.85 -6.54 6.23
C ARG A 17 1.89 -5.42 6.63
N LEU A 18 2.39 -4.19 6.70
CA LEU A 18 1.59 -3.03 7.08
C LEU A 18 0.44 -2.78 6.10
N VAL A 19 0.69 -2.87 4.78
CA VAL A 19 -0.38 -2.76 3.78
C VAL A 19 -1.41 -3.88 3.93
N GLY A 20 -0.98 -5.11 4.17
CA GLY A 20 -1.88 -6.23 4.43
C GLY A 20 -2.79 -5.98 5.63
N ASP A 21 -2.22 -5.50 6.74
CA ASP A 21 -2.98 -5.16 7.94
C ASP A 21 -3.99 -4.03 7.63
N ILE A 22 -3.57 -2.94 7.00
CA ILE A 22 -4.44 -1.82 6.59
C ILE A 22 -5.64 -2.33 5.78
N LEU A 23 -5.40 -3.15 4.76
CA LEU A 23 -6.46 -3.67 3.89
C LEU A 23 -7.39 -4.66 4.60
N SER A 24 -6.97 -5.26 5.71
CA SER A 24 -7.79 -6.17 6.51
C SER A 24 -8.83 -5.46 7.38
N PHE A 25 -8.66 -4.16 7.66
CA PHE A 25 -9.60 -3.38 8.48
C PHE A 25 -10.64 -2.68 7.60
N PRO A 26 -11.95 -2.99 7.75
CA PRO A 26 -13.00 -2.38 6.93
C PRO A 26 -13.01 -0.85 7.00
N ALA A 27 -12.69 -0.28 8.17
CA ALA A 27 -12.60 1.16 8.40
C ALA A 27 -11.48 1.87 7.60
N LEU A 28 -10.52 1.10 7.06
CA LEU A 28 -9.39 1.59 6.28
C LEU A 28 -9.42 1.09 4.83
N SER A 29 -10.48 0.39 4.42
CA SER A 29 -10.59 -0.25 3.10
C SER A 29 -10.57 0.75 1.93
N ASP A 30 -10.89 2.02 2.18
CA ASP A 30 -10.86 3.13 1.22
C ASP A 30 -9.62 4.03 1.36
N SER A 31 -8.60 3.64 2.12
CA SER A 31 -7.46 4.50 2.42
C SER A 31 -6.64 4.90 1.18
N HIS A 32 -6.00 6.07 1.26
CA HIS A 32 -4.98 6.48 0.31
C HIS A 32 -3.59 6.20 0.91
N ILE A 33 -2.85 5.27 0.33
CA ILE A 33 -1.52 4.86 0.80
C ILE A 33 -0.45 5.51 -0.08
N SER A 34 0.38 6.36 0.51
CA SER A 34 1.51 7.02 -0.13
C SER A 34 2.81 6.34 0.29
N LEU A 35 3.49 5.72 -0.67
CA LEU A 35 4.76 5.03 -0.47
C LEU A 35 5.90 5.99 -0.79
N MET A 36 6.83 6.19 0.13
CA MET A 36 8.00 7.04 -0.10
C MET A 36 9.28 6.25 0.20
N ASP A 37 10.23 6.30 -0.72
CA ASP A 37 11.59 5.82 -0.51
C ASP A 37 12.55 6.63 -1.39
N ILE A 38 13.81 6.77 -0.95
CA ILE A 38 14.86 7.42 -1.74
C ILE A 38 15.40 6.51 -2.85
N ASP A 39 15.21 5.19 -2.71
CA ASP A 39 15.59 4.19 -3.69
C ASP A 39 14.40 3.88 -4.61
N GLY A 40 14.46 4.39 -5.84
CA GLY A 40 13.40 4.24 -6.84
C GLY A 40 13.14 2.79 -7.27
N ASP A 41 14.17 1.94 -7.31
CA ASP A 41 14.01 0.54 -7.72
C ASP A 41 13.27 -0.26 -6.64
N ARG A 42 13.63 -0.03 -5.38
CA ARG A 42 12.92 -0.62 -4.23
C ARG A 42 11.49 -0.08 -4.14
N LEU A 43 11.30 1.20 -4.43
CA LEU A 43 9.99 1.85 -4.42
C LEU A 43 9.06 1.27 -5.49
N GLU A 44 9.53 1.07 -6.72
CA GLU A 44 8.71 0.50 -7.79
C GLU A 44 8.30 -0.94 -7.47
N LEU A 45 9.24 -1.74 -6.93
CA LEU A 45 8.95 -3.12 -6.51
C LEU A 45 7.84 -3.16 -5.47
N VAL A 46 7.94 -2.34 -4.41
CA VAL A 46 6.94 -2.35 -3.34
C VAL A 46 5.61 -1.75 -3.81
N ARG A 47 5.63 -0.72 -4.67
CA ARG A 47 4.42 -0.15 -5.27
C ARG A 47 3.66 -1.19 -6.07
N GLY A 48 4.35 -1.94 -6.94
CA GLY A 48 3.76 -3.03 -7.71
C GLY A 48 3.15 -4.12 -6.82
N LEU A 49 3.85 -4.49 -5.74
CA LEU A 49 3.34 -5.44 -4.75
C LEU A 49 2.08 -4.91 -4.05
N SER A 50 2.09 -3.66 -3.58
CA SER A 50 0.94 -3.04 -2.89
C SER A 50 -0.28 -2.93 -3.81
N VAL A 51 -0.11 -2.53 -5.08
CA VAL A 51 -1.20 -2.49 -6.07
C VAL A 51 -1.81 -3.88 -6.27
N ARG A 52 -0.97 -4.91 -6.37
CA ARG A 52 -1.45 -6.30 -6.47
C ARG A 52 -2.21 -6.73 -5.22
N MET A 53 -1.74 -6.37 -4.03
CA MET A 53 -2.42 -6.69 -2.78
C MET A 53 -3.81 -6.07 -2.70
N VAL A 54 -3.97 -4.78 -3.06
CA VAL A 54 -5.29 -4.13 -3.12
C VAL A 54 -6.25 -4.89 -4.03
N ARG A 55 -5.79 -5.23 -5.24
CA ARG A 55 -6.61 -5.97 -6.21
C ARG A 55 -7.00 -7.35 -5.69
N ASP A 56 -6.05 -8.09 -5.15
CA ASP A 56 -6.26 -9.46 -4.69
C ASP A 56 -7.16 -9.48 -3.42
N SER A 57 -7.04 -8.48 -2.54
CA SER A 57 -7.94 -8.28 -1.39
C SER A 57 -9.40 -8.04 -1.80
N GLY A 58 -9.63 -7.34 -2.92
CA GLY A 58 -10.96 -7.09 -3.46
C GLY A 58 -11.69 -8.35 -3.97
N ILE A 59 -10.97 -9.46 -4.21
CA ILE A 59 -11.56 -10.73 -4.64
C ILE A 59 -12.23 -11.46 -3.46
N GLY A 60 -11.69 -11.33 -2.24
CA GLY A 60 -12.18 -12.01 -1.03
C GLY A 60 -13.00 -11.12 -0.09
N ALA A 61 -12.88 -9.79 -0.20
CA ALA A 61 -13.58 -8.81 0.62
C ALA A 61 -14.13 -7.67 -0.26
N PRO A 62 -15.41 -7.75 -0.69
CA PRO A 62 -16.04 -6.69 -1.47
C PRO A 62 -15.97 -5.34 -0.73
N GLY A 63 -15.41 -4.31 -1.36
CA GLY A 63 -15.32 -2.96 -0.79
C GLY A 63 -13.90 -2.43 -0.55
N VAL A 64 -12.86 -3.25 -0.75
CA VAL A 64 -11.46 -2.79 -0.74
C VAL A 64 -11.16 -1.96 -1.98
N GLN A 65 -10.87 -0.67 -1.79
CA GLN A 65 -10.72 0.34 -2.84
C GLN A 65 -9.52 1.27 -2.60
N ALA A 66 -8.57 0.83 -1.79
CA ALA A 66 -7.44 1.65 -1.40
C ALA A 66 -6.64 2.15 -2.63
N LYS A 67 -6.26 3.42 -2.61
CA LYS A 67 -5.43 4.03 -3.65
C LYS A 67 -3.97 3.92 -3.27
N ILE A 68 -3.10 3.57 -4.22
CA ILE A 68 -1.64 3.57 -4.04
C ILE A 68 -1.02 4.71 -4.86
N GLU A 69 -0.20 5.54 -4.22
CA GLU A 69 0.73 6.47 -4.88
C GLU A 69 2.15 6.26 -4.36
N SER A 70 3.14 6.70 -5.13
CA SER A 70 4.55 6.62 -4.73
C SER A 70 5.31 7.89 -5.07
N THR A 71 6.28 8.27 -4.24
CA THR A 71 7.13 9.45 -4.42
C THR A 71 8.56 9.18 -3.95
N THR A 72 9.54 9.83 -4.57
CA THR A 72 10.93 9.92 -4.06
C THR A 72 11.23 11.26 -3.41
N ASP A 73 10.28 12.20 -3.47
CA ASP A 73 10.33 13.53 -2.84
C ASP A 73 9.87 13.49 -1.37
#